data_AF-A0A0D8IF69-F1
#
_entry.id   AF-A0A0D8IF69-F1
#
_cell.length_a   1.000
_cell.length_b   1.000
_cell.length_c   1.000
_cell.angle_alpha   90.00
_cell.angle_beta   90.00
_cell.angle_gamma   90.00
#
_symmetry.space_group_name_H-M   'P 1'
#
loop_
_entity.id
_entity.type
_entity.pdbx_description
1 polymer ?
#
loop_
_entity_poly.entity_id
_entity_poly.type
_entity_poly.pdbx_seq_one_letter_code
_entity_poly.pdbx_strand_id
1 'polypeptide(L)'
;MARIISLNDYKITKQRQLITNIYYFFNESLDNQLDNVLVQFEEEFIDLCNRYDFHHENVDYFKLPIITFIVTVFIKNSEVCEHFSEGLVLDNEENKYLFKNTLIKVLEIFEDNYLNSPNKLFVEKEIENIIEEGLQSLLKIMPENIYLV
;
A
#
# COMPACT_ATOMS: atom_id res chain seq x y z
N MET A 1 -31.23 6.94 19.98
CA MET A 1 -30.23 6.21 20.79
C MET A 1 -28.87 6.81 20.50
N ALA A 2 -28.18 7.36 21.51
CA ALA A 2 -26.81 7.84 21.34
C ALA A 2 -25.88 6.62 21.35
N ARG A 3 -25.19 6.38 20.22
CA ARG A 3 -24.17 5.33 20.12
C ARG A 3 -22.90 5.90 20.76
N ILE A 4 -22.51 5.41 21.93
CA ILE A 4 -21.24 5.77 22.56
C ILE A 4 -20.14 5.12 21.71
N ILE A 5 -19.42 5.94 20.94
CA ILE A 5 -18.29 5.49 20.13
C ILE A 5 -17.01 5.88 20.89
N SER A 6 -16.08 4.94 21.04
CA SER A 6 -14.75 5.21 21.57
C SER A 6 -14.04 6.27 20.71
N LEU A 7 -13.43 7.28 21.33
CA LEU A 7 -12.71 8.34 20.60
C LEU A 7 -11.58 7.77 19.73
N ASN A 8 -10.94 6.69 20.17
CA ASN A 8 -9.90 6.00 19.39
C ASN A 8 -10.49 5.36 18.14
N ASP A 9 -11.61 4.65 18.26
CA ASP A 9 -12.28 4.01 17.13
C ASP A 9 -12.81 5.05 16.14
N TYR A 10 -13.31 6.18 16.65
CA TYR A 10 -13.72 7.31 15.83
C TYR A 10 -12.54 7.90 15.05
N LYS A 11 -11.40 8.12 15.71
CA LYS A 11 -10.18 8.63 15.07
C LYS A 11 -9.68 7.68 13.97
N ILE A 12 -9.59 6.39 14.27
CA ILE A 12 -9.16 5.37 13.29
C ILE A 12 -10.11 5.33 12.10
N THR A 13 -11.42 5.35 12.35
CA THR A 13 -12.44 5.38 11.28
C THR A 13 -12.28 6.61 10.39
N LYS A 14 -12.05 7.78 10.99
CA LYS A 14 -11.86 9.04 10.24
C LYS A 14 -10.58 9.04 9.42
N GLN A 15 -9.49 8.50 9.97
CA GLN A 15 -8.24 8.34 9.23
C GLN A 15 -8.40 7.40 8.03
N ARG A 16 -9.07 6.26 8.21
CA ARG A 16 -9.38 5.34 7.10
C ARG A 16 -10.21 6.02 6.02
N GLN A 17 -11.29 6.71 6.41
CA GLN A 17 -12.12 7.48 5.48
C GLN A 17 -11.30 8.50 4.70
N LEU A 18 -10.41 9.23 5.36
CA LEU A 18 -9.55 10.22 4.71
C LEU A 18 -8.63 9.56 3.66
N ILE A 19 -7.92 8.49 4.03
CA ILE A 19 -7.02 7.76 3.12
C ILE A 19 -7.79 7.24 1.91
N THR A 20 -8.94 6.60 2.13
CA THR A 20 -9.80 6.09 1.05
C THR A 20 -10.29 7.21 0.13
N ASN A 21 -10.68 8.36 0.69
CA ASN A 21 -11.11 9.51 -0.12
C ASN A 21 -9.96 10.07 -0.97
N ILE A 22 -8.75 10.15 -0.41
CA ILE A 22 -7.56 10.59 -1.16
C ILE A 22 -7.24 9.62 -2.29
N TYR A 23 -7.32 8.30 -2.02
CA TYR A 23 -7.14 7.29 -3.05
C TYR A 23 -8.13 7.48 -4.21
N TYR A 24 -9.44 7.61 -3.92
CA TYR A 24 -10.43 7.81 -4.97
C TYR A 24 -10.18 9.10 -5.76
N PHE A 25 -9.81 10.19 -5.08
CA PHE A 25 -9.46 11.44 -5.74
C PHE A 25 -8.29 11.27 -6.73
N PHE A 26 -7.21 10.60 -6.33
CA PHE A 26 -6.10 10.33 -7.23
C PHE A 26 -6.50 9.38 -8.36
N ASN A 27 -7.29 8.35 -8.07
CA ASN A 27 -7.67 7.35 -9.06
C ASN A 27 -8.58 7.95 -10.15
N GLU A 28 -9.55 8.79 -9.77
CA GLU A 28 -10.36 9.56 -10.72
C GLU A 28 -9.50 10.50 -11.57
N SER A 29 -8.49 11.12 -10.96
CA SER A 29 -7.57 12.02 -11.66
C SER A 29 -6.63 11.30 -12.64
N LEU A 30 -6.51 9.97 -12.53
CA LEU A 30 -5.64 9.12 -13.37
C LEU A 30 -6.44 8.14 -14.22
N ASP A 31 -7.68 8.47 -14.58
CA ASP A 31 -8.55 7.64 -15.41
C ASP A 31 -8.67 6.19 -14.91
N ASN A 32 -8.74 6.01 -13.59
CA ASN A 32 -8.80 4.73 -12.88
C ASN A 32 -7.57 3.82 -13.01
N GLN A 33 -6.41 4.37 -13.37
CA GLN A 33 -5.19 3.56 -13.48
C GLN A 33 -4.64 3.04 -12.15
N LEU A 34 -4.98 3.66 -11.00
CA LEU A 34 -4.56 3.15 -9.69
C LEU A 34 -5.31 1.87 -9.28
N ASP A 35 -6.51 1.65 -9.81
CA ASP A 35 -7.21 0.38 -9.60
C ASP A 35 -6.45 -0.77 -10.25
N ASN A 36 -5.84 -0.55 -11.43
CA ASN A 36 -5.02 -1.58 -12.08
C ASN A 36 -3.80 -1.96 -11.23
N VAL A 37 -3.15 -0.96 -10.62
CA VAL A 37 -2.01 -1.22 -9.73
C VAL A 37 -2.44 -1.88 -8.43
N LEU A 38 -3.61 -1.51 -7.89
CA LEU A 38 -4.19 -2.17 -6.71
C LEU A 38 -4.50 -3.64 -7.00
N VAL A 39 -5.12 -3.93 -8.14
CA VAL A 39 -5.43 -5.30 -8.60
C VAL A 39 -4.14 -6.10 -8.76
N GLN A 40 -3.10 -5.52 -9.36
CA GLN A 40 -1.80 -6.18 -9.49
C GLN A 40 -1.23 -6.58 -8.12
N PHE A 41 -1.24 -5.66 -7.14
CA PHE A 41 -0.81 -6.00 -5.77
C PHE A 41 -1.65 -7.14 -5.18
N GLU A 42 -2.98 -7.07 -5.31
CA GLU A 42 -3.88 -8.11 -4.81
C GLU A 42 -3.56 -9.48 -5.43
N GLU A 43 -3.35 -9.55 -6.74
CA GLU A 43 -2.96 -10.78 -7.45
C GLU A 43 -1.61 -11.33 -6.97
N GLU A 44 -0.59 -10.47 -6.84
CA GLU A 44 0.74 -10.87 -6.36
C GLU A 44 0.72 -11.39 -4.91
N PHE A 45 -0.08 -10.78 -4.03
CA PHE A 45 -0.26 -11.27 -2.66
C PHE A 45 -1.09 -12.54 -2.58
N ILE A 46 -2.09 -12.72 -3.46
CA ILE A 46 -2.81 -13.99 -3.59
C ILE A 46 -1.84 -15.10 -3.97
N ASP A 47 -0.96 -14.86 -4.96
CA ASP A 47 0.04 -15.81 -5.41
C ASP A 47 1.07 -16.14 -4.32
N LEU A 48 1.49 -15.13 -3.54
CA LEU A 48 2.32 -15.34 -2.35
C LEU A 48 1.62 -16.27 -1.34
N CYS A 49 0.36 -15.99 -1.01
CA CYS A 49 -0.43 -16.82 -0.09
C CYS A 49 -0.58 -18.25 -0.60
N ASN A 50 -0.89 -18.43 -1.89
CA ASN A 50 -0.98 -19.74 -2.54
C ASN A 50 0.32 -20.52 -2.45
N ARG A 51 1.46 -19.86 -2.71
CA ARG A 51 2.79 -20.49 -2.76
C ARG A 51 3.26 -21.00 -1.41
N TYR A 52 2.88 -20.31 -0.34
CA TYR A 52 3.32 -20.61 1.02
C TYR A 52 2.22 -21.22 1.90
N ASP A 53 1.07 -21.59 1.32
CA ASP A 53 -0.07 -22.22 2.00
C ASP A 53 -0.62 -21.34 3.14
N PHE A 54 -0.68 -20.03 2.90
CA PHE A 54 -1.33 -19.07 3.81
C PHE A 54 -2.82 -18.97 3.51
N HIS A 55 -3.60 -18.62 4.53
CA HIS A 55 -5.03 -18.42 4.43
C HIS A 55 -5.33 -17.28 3.47
N HIS A 56 -6.08 -17.54 2.38
CA HIS A 56 -6.41 -16.52 1.37
C HIS A 56 -7.19 -15.33 1.93
N GLU A 57 -7.89 -15.54 3.05
CA GLU A 57 -8.58 -14.49 3.80
C GLU A 57 -7.63 -13.37 4.25
N ASN A 58 -6.31 -13.61 4.26
CA ASN A 58 -5.30 -12.61 4.60
C ASN A 58 -5.15 -11.50 3.57
N VAL A 59 -5.51 -11.77 2.32
CA VAL A 59 -5.42 -10.81 1.21
C VAL A 59 -6.30 -9.59 1.48
N ASP A 60 -7.48 -9.80 2.06
CA ASP A 60 -8.39 -8.73 2.45
C ASP A 60 -7.76 -7.79 3.48
N TYR A 61 -6.89 -8.31 4.35
CA TYR A 61 -6.16 -7.49 5.34
C TYR A 61 -5.00 -6.71 4.74
N PHE A 62 -4.52 -7.07 3.54
CA PHE A 62 -3.48 -6.31 2.83
C PHE A 62 -4.03 -5.10 2.07
N LYS A 63 -5.32 -5.11 1.70
CA LYS A 63 -5.92 -4.04 0.87
C LYS A 63 -5.75 -2.64 1.44
N LEU A 64 -6.05 -2.44 2.73
CA LEU A 64 -5.90 -1.12 3.36
C LEU A 64 -4.42 -0.68 3.47
N PRO A 65 -3.47 -1.55 3.89
CA PRO A 65 -2.04 -1.29 3.76
C PRO A 65 -1.60 -0.88 2.34
N ILE A 66 -2.04 -1.60 1.30
CA ILE A 66 -1.72 -1.28 -0.11
C ILE A 66 -2.23 0.11 -0.48
N ILE A 67 -3.51 0.40 -0.22
CA ILE A 67 -4.10 1.72 -0.50
C ILE A 67 -3.34 2.83 0.25
N THR A 68 -2.97 2.57 1.51
CA THR A 68 -2.21 3.53 2.32
C THR A 68 -0.83 3.79 1.74
N PHE A 69 -0.14 2.74 1.28
CA PHE A 69 1.15 2.85 0.60
C PHE A 69 1.04 3.68 -0.68
N ILE A 70 0.08 3.35 -1.55
CA ILE A 70 -0.20 4.09 -2.80
C ILE A 70 -0.41 5.57 -2.50
N VAL A 71 -1.33 5.90 -1.59
CA VAL A 71 -1.63 7.29 -1.22
C VAL A 71 -0.40 8.02 -0.67
N THR A 72 0.40 7.35 0.17
CA THR A 72 1.60 7.95 0.77
C THR A 72 2.68 8.23 -0.27
N VAL A 73 2.87 7.31 -1.22
CA VAL A 73 3.75 7.52 -2.38
C VAL A 73 3.26 8.72 -3.18
N PHE A 74 1.99 8.79 -3.53
CA PHE A 74 1.45 9.93 -4.27
C PHE A 74 1.63 11.27 -3.54
N ILE A 75 1.31 11.35 -2.25
CA ILE A 75 1.50 12.58 -1.46
C ILE A 75 2.98 12.99 -1.45
N LYS A 76 3.88 12.06 -1.09
CA LYS A 76 5.32 12.34 -0.99
C LYS A 76 5.93 12.81 -2.32
N ASN A 77 5.40 12.30 -3.43
CA ASN A 77 5.88 12.65 -4.76
C ASN A 77 5.15 13.87 -5.36
N SER A 78 4.00 14.26 -4.80
CA SER A 78 3.25 15.46 -5.21
C SER A 78 3.82 16.79 -4.69
N GLU A 79 4.45 16.80 -3.50
CA GLU A 79 5.03 18.02 -2.91
C GLU A 79 6.30 18.51 -3.64
N VAL A 80 6.84 17.72 -4.58
CA VAL A 80 8.16 17.97 -5.19
C VAL A 80 8.08 18.71 -6.53
N CYS A 81 6.87 18.91 -7.07
CA CYS A 81 6.65 19.61 -8.35
C CYS A 81 7.01 21.11 -8.34
N GLU A 82 7.10 21.78 -7.18
CA GLU A 82 7.41 23.22 -7.19
C GLU A 82 8.90 23.53 -7.41
N HIS A 83 9.83 22.57 -7.18
CA HIS A 83 11.27 22.91 -7.09
C HIS A 83 12.29 21.99 -7.80
N PHE A 84 11.94 20.87 -8.45
CA PHE A 84 12.96 20.04 -9.10
C PHE A 84 12.59 19.55 -10.51
N SER A 85 13.61 19.59 -11.37
CA SER A 85 13.62 19.23 -12.79
C SER A 85 13.31 17.75 -13.03
N GLU A 86 12.66 17.47 -14.16
CA GLU A 86 12.51 16.18 -14.85
C GLU A 86 13.67 15.21 -14.50
N GLY A 87 13.40 14.22 -13.65
CA GLY A 87 14.33 13.10 -13.39
C GLY A 87 14.67 12.76 -11.93
N LEU A 88 14.07 13.38 -10.91
CA LEU A 88 14.31 12.96 -9.52
C LEU A 88 13.37 11.80 -9.12
N VAL A 89 13.85 10.57 -9.19
CA VAL A 89 13.22 9.42 -8.52
C VAL A 89 13.33 9.67 -7.01
N LEU A 90 12.21 9.97 -6.35
CA LEU A 90 12.23 10.25 -4.93
C LEU A 90 12.51 8.99 -4.12
N ASP A 91 13.36 9.14 -3.10
CA ASP A 91 13.67 8.11 -2.13
C ASP A 91 12.39 7.72 -1.35
N ASN A 92 11.84 6.55 -1.68
CA ASN A 92 10.68 5.95 -1.02
C ASN A 92 11.09 4.81 -0.06
N GLU A 93 12.37 4.68 0.29
CA GLU A 93 12.86 3.55 1.11
C GLU A 93 12.15 3.45 2.46
N GLU A 94 11.91 4.58 3.14
CA GLU A 94 11.18 4.60 4.42
C GLU A 94 9.73 4.10 4.26
N ASN A 95 9.05 4.52 3.18
CA ASN A 95 7.67 4.10 2.89
C ASN A 95 7.63 2.61 2.56
N LYS A 96 8.58 2.12 1.74
CA LYS A 96 8.72 0.69 1.42
C LYS A 96 8.97 -0.13 2.67
N TYR A 97 9.88 0.31 3.53
CA TYR A 97 10.21 -0.37 4.78
C TYR A 97 9.01 -0.44 5.73
N LEU A 98 8.28 0.67 5.90
CA LEU A 98 7.08 0.71 6.73
C LEU A 98 5.97 -0.19 6.19
N PHE A 99 5.77 -0.19 4.86
CA PHE A 99 4.80 -1.03 4.21
C PHE A 99 5.14 -2.51 4.36
N LYS A 100 6.40 -2.90 4.07
CA LYS A 100 6.90 -4.26 4.29
C LYS A 100 6.62 -4.74 5.72
N ASN A 101 7.01 -3.96 6.71
CA ASN A 101 6.83 -4.33 8.11
C ASN A 101 5.35 -4.43 8.50
N THR A 102 4.49 -3.65 7.87
CA THR A 102 3.04 -3.74 8.08
C THR A 102 2.49 -5.06 7.52
N LEU A 103 2.90 -5.45 6.31
CA LEU A 103 2.51 -6.72 5.70
C LEU A 103 3.03 -7.92 6.50
N ILE A 104 4.28 -7.87 6.95
CA ILE A 104 4.88 -8.89 7.82
C ILE A 104 4.07 -9.01 9.12
N LYS A 105 3.70 -7.90 9.76
CA LYS A 105 2.87 -7.93 10.97
C LYS A 105 1.49 -8.51 10.73
N VAL A 106 0.87 -8.25 9.58
CA VAL A 106 -0.40 -8.88 9.20
C VAL A 106 -0.21 -10.40 9.14
N LEU A 107 0.84 -10.89 8.47
CA LEU A 107 1.16 -12.32 8.48
C LEU A 107 1.43 -12.86 9.89
N GLU A 108 2.20 -12.17 10.72
CA GLU A 108 2.46 -12.58 12.11
C GLU A 108 1.19 -12.69 12.97
N ILE A 109 0.16 -11.91 12.68
CA ILE A 109 -1.10 -11.88 13.43
C ILE A 109 -2.06 -12.99 12.96
N PHE A 110 -2.15 -13.20 11.65
CA PHE A 110 -3.17 -14.07 11.06
C PHE A 110 -2.66 -15.45 10.64
N GLU A 111 -1.35 -15.65 10.55
CA GLU A 111 -0.74 -16.95 10.26
C GLU A 111 -0.05 -17.55 11.49
N ASP A 112 -0.69 -18.56 12.09
CA ASP A 112 -0.29 -19.20 13.35
C ASP A 112 1.19 -19.64 13.38
N ASN A 113 1.75 -20.02 12.22
CA ASN A 113 3.10 -20.56 12.11
C ASN A 113 4.09 -19.66 11.37
N TYR A 114 3.72 -18.43 11.01
CA TYR A 114 4.60 -17.56 10.22
C TYR A 114 5.94 -17.28 10.92
N LEU A 115 5.92 -17.00 12.23
CA LEU A 115 7.13 -16.70 13.01
C LEU A 115 8.16 -17.84 13.04
N ASN A 116 7.68 -19.08 13.00
CA ASN A 116 8.51 -20.29 13.05
C ASN A 116 8.69 -20.93 11.66
N SER A 117 8.17 -20.29 10.61
CA SER A 117 8.22 -20.85 9.26
C SER A 117 9.67 -20.91 8.76
N PRO A 118 10.12 -22.07 8.24
CA PRO A 118 11.44 -22.17 7.61
C PRO A 118 11.55 -21.28 6.37
N ASN A 119 10.41 -20.87 5.80
CA ASN A 119 10.35 -20.04 4.60
C ASN A 119 10.28 -18.53 4.89
N LYS A 120 10.30 -18.10 6.17
CA LYS A 120 10.14 -16.69 6.56
C LYS A 120 11.00 -15.72 5.75
N LEU A 121 12.30 -15.99 5.63
CA LEU A 121 13.23 -15.12 4.88
C LEU A 121 12.90 -15.05 3.38
N PHE A 122 12.37 -16.13 2.80
CA PHE A 122 11.97 -16.15 1.40
C PHE A 122 10.70 -15.34 1.20
N VAL A 123 9.72 -15.49 2.10
CA VAL A 123 8.46 -14.71 2.07
C VAL A 123 8.76 -13.22 2.19
N GLU A 124 9.60 -12.81 3.15
CA GLU A 124 9.96 -11.40 3.32
C GLU A 124 10.64 -10.82 2.07
N LYS A 125 11.47 -11.60 1.39
CA LYS A 125 12.12 -11.19 0.14
C LYS A 125 11.12 -11.11 -1.02
N GLU A 126 10.15 -12.02 -1.12
CA GLU A 126 9.10 -11.93 -2.13
C GLU A 126 8.22 -10.70 -1.88
N ILE A 127 7.88 -10.38 -0.64
CA ILE A 127 7.18 -9.14 -0.28
C ILE A 127 8.00 -7.91 -0.74
N GLU A 128 9.31 -7.89 -0.52
CA GLU A 128 10.17 -6.79 -1.01
C GLU A 128 10.11 -6.62 -2.53
N ASN A 129 10.12 -7.72 -3.28
CA ASN A 129 10.02 -7.68 -4.73
C ASN A 129 8.66 -7.15 -5.19
N ILE A 130 7.56 -7.63 -4.59
CA ILE A 130 6.19 -7.17 -4.86
C ILE A 130 6.08 -5.65 -4.63
N ILE A 131 6.64 -5.16 -3.51
CA ILE A 131 6.64 -3.73 -3.18
C ILE A 131 7.41 -2.92 -4.22
N GLU A 132 8.57 -3.41 -4.66
CA GLU A 132 9.40 -2.72 -5.66
C GLU A 132 8.69 -2.69 -7.02
N GLU A 133 8.17 -3.82 -7.49
CA GLU A 133 7.44 -3.91 -8.77
C GLU A 133 6.18 -3.03 -8.78
N GLY A 134 5.42 -3.03 -7.68
CA GLY A 134 4.27 -2.17 -7.51
C GLY A 134 4.65 -0.68 -7.45
N LEU A 135 5.76 -0.31 -6.78
CA LEU A 135 6.26 1.07 -6.79
C LEU A 135 6.63 1.53 -8.20
N GLN A 136 7.35 0.70 -8.97
CA GLN A 136 7.69 1.01 -10.36
C GLN A 136 6.44 1.20 -11.22
N SER A 137 5.38 0.44 -10.96
CA SER A 137 4.10 0.58 -11.66
C SER A 137 3.38 1.88 -11.28
N LEU A 138 3.41 2.29 -10.00
CA LEU A 138 2.90 3.59 -9.56
C LEU A 138 3.64 4.77 -10.19
N LEU A 139 4.96 4.70 -10.27
CA LEU A 139 5.78 5.77 -10.85
C LEU A 139 5.50 5.96 -12.35
N LYS A 140 5.13 4.90 -13.08
CA LYS A 140 4.79 4.99 -14.52
C LYS A 140 3.47 5.73 -14.80
N ILE A 141 2.52 5.67 -13.87
CA ILE A 141 1.21 6.30 -14.02
C ILE A 141 1.13 7.65 -13.31
N MET A 142 2.14 7.98 -12.50
CA MET A 142 2.21 9.25 -11.82
C MET A 142 2.46 10.38 -12.83
N PRO A 143 1.66 11.44 -12.84
CA PRO A 143 1.83 12.54 -13.78
C PRO A 143 3.12 13.28 -13.48
N GLU A 144 3.96 13.48 -14.50
CA GLU A 144 5.26 14.16 -14.38
C GLU A 144 5.11 15.63 -13.94
N ASN A 145 3.93 16.24 -14.11
CA ASN A 145 3.62 17.61 -13.73
C ASN A 145 2.24 17.69 -13.06
N ILE A 146 2.17 17.71 -11.72
CA ILE A 146 0.95 18.08 -11.00
C ILE A 146 0.86 19.61 -11.03
N TYR A 147 0.11 20.16 -11.99
CA TYR A 147 -0.32 21.56 -11.91
C TYR A 147 -1.51 21.65 -10.95
N LEU A 148 -1.27 22.09 -9.71
CA LEU A 148 -2.33 22.64 -8.86
C LEU A 148 -2.76 23.98 -9.48
N VAL A 149 -3.90 23.97 -10.19
CA VAL A 149 -4.57 25.19 -10.67
C VAL A 149 -5.40 25.81 -9.57
#